data_AF-A0A2A2JZ33-F1
#
_entry.id   AF-A0A2A2JZ33-F1
#
_cell.length_a   1.000
_cell.length_b   1.000
_cell.length_c   1.000
_cell.angle_alpha   90.00
_cell.angle_beta   90.00
_cell.angle_gamma   90.00
#
_symmetry.space_group_name_H-M   'P 1'
#
loop_
_entity.id
_entity.type
_entity.pdbx_description
1 polymer ?
#
loop_
_entity_poly.entity_id
_entity_poly.type
_entity_poly.pdbx_seq_one_letter_code
_entity_poly.pdbx_strand_id
1 'polypeptide(L)'
;MEKLRGKYVESLTIVVVIQALDDNSFQADNQQKATDIEYNSCYWQSKTLSSYNHKAAQVLSAIKNATRNGTEYDSSSASAIL
;
A
#
# COMPACT_ATOMS: atom_id res chain seq x y z
N MET A 1 26.84 -51.60 10.30
CA MET A 1 27.16 -50.37 9.54
C MET A 1 25.92 -49.69 8.94
N GLU A 2 24.94 -50.43 8.44
CA GLU A 2 23.74 -49.86 7.78
C GLU A 2 22.81 -49.07 8.72
N LYS A 3 22.63 -49.58 9.95
CA LYS A 3 21.79 -48.96 11.00
C LYS A 3 22.26 -47.57 11.46
N LEU A 4 23.56 -47.28 11.37
CA LEU A 4 24.14 -45.98 11.68
C LEU A 4 23.95 -45.00 10.51
N ARG A 5 24.13 -45.47 9.27
CA ARG A 5 23.88 -44.67 8.06
C ARG A 5 22.43 -44.16 7.99
N GLY A 6 21.44 -45.00 8.33
CA GLY A 6 20.03 -44.59 8.37
C GLY A 6 19.77 -43.40 9.30
N LYS A 7 20.33 -43.44 10.53
CA LYS A 7 20.18 -42.35 11.51
C LYS A 7 20.82 -41.04 11.07
N TYR A 8 21.98 -41.10 10.40
CA TYR A 8 22.63 -39.91 9.87
C TYR A 8 21.84 -39.27 8.72
N VAL A 9 21.25 -40.09 7.85
CA VAL A 9 20.41 -39.60 6.74
C VAL A 9 19.11 -38.98 7.27
N GLU A 10 18.46 -39.61 8.25
CA GLU A 10 17.28 -39.05 8.92
C GLU A 10 17.60 -37.71 9.62
N SER A 11 18.71 -37.65 10.35
CA SER A 11 19.17 -36.42 11.00
C SER A 11 19.46 -35.31 9.99
N LEU A 12 20.09 -35.62 8.86
CA LEU A 12 20.37 -34.64 7.81
C LEU A 12 19.09 -34.17 7.14
N THR A 13 18.14 -35.07 6.91
CA THR A 13 16.83 -34.76 6.31
C THR A 13 16.03 -33.81 7.20
N ILE A 14 16.02 -34.06 8.52
CA ILE A 14 15.34 -33.19 9.48
C ILE A 14 15.93 -31.78 9.47
N VAL A 15 17.26 -31.64 9.44
CA VAL A 15 17.93 -30.33 9.40
C VAL A 15 17.57 -29.56 8.13
N VAL A 16 17.60 -30.23 6.96
CA VAL A 16 17.24 -29.61 5.68
C VAL A 16 15.78 -29.18 5.65
N VAL A 17 14.88 -29.98 6.20
CA VAL A 17 13.44 -29.63 6.27
C VAL A 17 13.21 -28.43 7.18
N ILE A 18 13.87 -28.36 8.34
CA ILE A 18 13.74 -27.20 9.25
C ILE A 18 14.23 -25.92 8.57
N GLN A 19 15.39 -25.96 7.92
CA GLN A 19 15.93 -24.79 7.19
C GLN A 19 14.99 -24.33 6.07
N ALA A 20 14.46 -25.26 5.28
CA ALA A 20 13.51 -24.94 4.22
C ALA A 20 12.20 -24.34 4.77
N LEU A 21 11.74 -24.78 5.94
CA LEU A 21 10.56 -24.21 6.60
C LEU A 21 10.83 -22.81 7.14
N ASP A 22 11.99 -22.57 7.75
CA ASP A 22 12.39 -21.24 8.24
C ASP A 22 12.56 -20.24 7.09
N ASP A 23 13.21 -20.64 6.00
CA ASP A 23 13.39 -19.81 4.81
C ASP A 23 12.04 -19.45 4.17
N ASN A 24 11.14 -20.43 4.06
CA ASN A 24 9.78 -20.20 3.54
C ASN A 24 8.97 -19.28 4.44
N SER A 25 9.09 -19.41 5.77
CA SER A 25 8.43 -18.53 6.73
C SER A 25 8.92 -17.08 6.57
N PHE A 26 10.23 -16.89 6.45
CA PHE A 26 10.81 -15.55 6.26
C PHE A 26 10.38 -14.92 4.93
N GLN A 27 10.28 -15.72 3.86
CA GLN A 27 9.78 -15.26 2.58
C GLN A 27 8.32 -14.82 2.66
N ALA A 28 7.46 -15.61 3.31
CA ALA A 28 6.05 -15.27 3.49
C ALA A 28 5.87 -13.97 4.28
N ASP A 29 6.62 -13.78 5.37
CA ASP A 29 6.58 -12.56 6.17
C ASP A 29 6.97 -11.31 5.37
N ASN A 30 7.99 -11.43 4.52
CA ASN A 30 8.44 -10.31 3.68
C ASN A 30 7.45 -9.99 2.56
N GLN A 31 6.80 -11.01 1.98
CA GLN A 31 5.75 -10.81 0.98
C GLN A 31 4.52 -10.11 1.58
N GLN A 32 4.13 -10.47 2.80
CA GLN A 32 3.03 -9.80 3.50
C GLN A 32 3.38 -8.33 3.77
N LYS A 33 4.57 -8.04 4.30
CA LYS A 33 5.03 -6.66 4.54
C LYS A 33 5.06 -5.82 3.26
N ALA A 34 5.52 -6.38 2.14
CA ALA A 34 5.52 -5.68 0.86
C ALA A 34 4.10 -5.33 0.42
N THR A 35 3.16 -6.28 0.56
CA THR A 35 1.74 -6.07 0.24
C THR A 35 1.11 -5.00 1.11
N ASP A 36 1.40 -5.02 2.42
CA ASP A 36 0.87 -4.03 3.37
C ASP A 36 1.40 -2.61 3.08
N ILE A 37 2.69 -2.49 2.72
CA ILE A 37 3.30 -1.22 2.31
C ILE A 37 2.64 -0.69 1.02
N GLU A 38 2.45 -1.56 0.02
CA GLU A 38 1.83 -1.18 -1.25
C GLU A 38 0.37 -0.76 -1.06
N TYR A 39 -0.41 -1.53 -0.29
CA TYR A 39 -1.79 -1.21 0.05
C TYR A 39 -1.89 0.14 0.78
N ASN A 40 -1.05 0.36 1.80
CA ASN A 40 -1.06 1.59 2.57
C ASN A 40 -0.64 2.80 1.70
N SER A 41 0.39 2.63 0.85
CA SER A 41 0.82 3.66 -0.09
C SER A 41 -0.29 4.04 -1.07
N CYS A 42 -0.93 3.04 -1.70
CA CYS A 42 -2.04 3.24 -2.63
C CYS A 42 -3.25 3.89 -1.93
N TYR A 43 -3.57 3.47 -0.71
CA TYR A 43 -4.65 4.05 0.10
C TYR A 43 -4.43 5.54 0.35
N TRP A 44 -3.23 5.94 0.79
CA TRP A 44 -2.92 7.36 1.04
C TRP A 44 -2.92 8.18 -0.23
N GLN A 45 -2.34 7.68 -1.31
CA GLN A 45 -2.37 8.35 -2.61
C GLN A 45 -3.81 8.54 -3.12
N SER A 46 -4.64 7.51 -3.00
CA SER A 46 -6.06 7.55 -3.39
C SER A 46 -6.86 8.55 -2.54
N LYS A 47 -6.65 8.57 -1.22
CA LYS A 47 -7.23 9.56 -0.30
C LYS A 47 -6.86 10.99 -0.69
N THR A 48 -5.58 11.22 -0.97
CA THR A 48 -5.08 12.53 -1.40
C THR A 48 -5.71 12.96 -2.72
N LEU A 49 -5.74 12.08 -3.72
CA LEU A 49 -6.37 12.36 -5.00
C LEU A 49 -7.87 12.65 -4.86
N SER A 50 -8.58 11.89 -4.02
CA SER A 50 -10.00 12.11 -3.73
C SER A 50 -10.24 13.49 -3.09
N SER A 51 -9.39 13.89 -2.14
CA SER A 51 -9.43 15.22 -1.52
C SER A 51 -9.25 16.35 -2.54
N TYR A 52 -8.27 16.22 -3.44
CA TYR A 52 -8.06 17.18 -4.51
C TYR A 52 -9.24 17.26 -5.48
N ASN A 53 -9.78 16.11 -5.90
CA ASN A 53 -10.96 16.06 -6.76
C ASN A 53 -12.18 16.72 -6.10
N HIS A 54 -12.37 16.51 -4.79
CA HIS A 54 -13.45 17.15 -4.05
C HIS A 54 -13.29 18.68 -4.01
N LYS A 55 -12.08 19.17 -3.70
CA LYS A 55 -11.77 20.61 -3.72
C LYS A 55 -11.96 21.22 -5.11
N ALA A 56 -11.49 20.55 -6.16
CA ALA A 56 -11.65 20.99 -7.54
C ALA A 56 -13.13 21.10 -7.93
N ALA A 57 -13.96 20.14 -7.53
CA ALA A 57 -15.39 20.18 -7.76
C ALA A 57 -16.07 21.37 -7.05
N GLN A 58 -15.67 21.68 -5.81
CA GLN A 58 -16.16 22.85 -5.08
C GLN A 58 -15.80 24.15 -5.78
N VAL A 59 -14.54 24.31 -6.19
CA VAL A 59 -14.07 25.50 -6.93
C VAL A 59 -14.83 25.67 -8.25
N LEU A 60 -14.98 24.59 -9.02
CA LEU A 60 -15.72 24.62 -10.28
C LEU A 60 -17.18 25.04 -10.07
N SER A 61 -17.81 24.55 -8.99
CA SER A 61 -19.18 24.95 -8.62
C SER A 61 -19.28 26.44 -8.29
N ALA A 62 -18.33 26.95 -7.51
CA ALA A 62 -18.29 28.37 -7.15
C ALA A 62 -18.09 29.29 -8.36
N ILE A 63 -17.18 28.93 -9.28
CA ILE A 63 -16.97 29.66 -10.54
C ILE A 63 -18.23 29.67 -11.40
N LYS A 64 -18.91 28.52 -11.52
CA LYS A 64 -20.18 28.41 -12.26
C LYS A 64 -21.26 29.32 -11.68
N ASN A 65 -21.37 29.37 -10.35
CA ASN A 65 -22.32 30.25 -9.68
C ASN A 65 -21.99 31.73 -9.89
N ALA A 66 -20.72 32.11 -9.76
CA ALA A 66 -20.27 33.48 -10.00
C ALA A 66 -20.57 33.92 -11.44
N THR A 67 -20.22 33.08 -12.41
CA THR A 67 -20.52 33.29 -13.84
C THR A 67 -22.02 33.47 -14.09
N ARG A 68 -22.85 32.60 -13.50
CA ARG A 68 -24.32 32.67 -13.64
C ARG A 68 -24.89 33.96 -13.06
N ASN A 69 -24.33 34.45 -11.97
CA ASN A 69 -24.81 35.63 -11.26
C ASN A 69 -24.19 36.94 -11.79
N GLY A 70 -23.30 36.86 -12.78
CA GLY A 70 -22.57 38.03 -13.30
C GLY A 70 -21.61 38.64 -12.27
N THR A 71 -21.21 37.87 -11.25
CA THR A 71 -20.27 38.30 -10.22
C THR A 71 -18.88 37.72 -10.49
N GLU A 72 -17.84 38.40 -10.02
CA GLU A 72 -16.48 37.86 -10.08
C GLU A 72 -16.30 36.70 -9.08
N TYR A 73 -15.49 35.73 -9.45
CA TYR A 73 -15.10 34.65 -8.54
C TYR A 73 -13.97 35.11 -7.63
N ASP A 74 -14.22 35.14 -6.32
CA ASP A 74 -13.20 35.43 -5.32
C ASP A 74 -12.40 34.18 -4.94
N SER A 75 -11.18 34.08 -5.48
CA SER A 75 -10.26 32.99 -5.22
C SER A 75 -9.58 33.07 -3.85
N SER A 76 -9.82 34.10 -3.04
CA SER A 76 -9.21 34.26 -1.70
C SER A 76 -9.58 33.12 -0.75
N SER A 77 -10.73 32.48 -1.00
CA SER A 77 -11.22 31.31 -0.26
C SER A 77 -10.79 29.97 -0.87
N ALA A 78 -10.18 29.97 -2.05
CA ALA A 78 -9.57 28.79 -2.65
C ALA A 78 -8.25 28.50 -1.93
N SER A 79 -8.37 28.05 -0.67
CA SER A 79 -7.23 27.55 0.10
C SER A 79 -6.51 26.53 -0.76
N ALA A 80 -5.27 26.88 -1.11
CA ALA A 80 -4.49 26.33 -2.20
C ALA A 80 -4.75 24.85 -2.43
N ILE A 81 -4.97 24.51 -3.70
CA ILE A 81 -4.79 23.15 -4.22
C ILE A 81 -3.28 22.86 -4.15
N LEU A 82 -2.74 22.78 -2.94
CA LEU A 82 -1.37 22.36 -2.58
C LEU A 82 -1.48 21.62 -1.25
#